data_AF-A0A0F9LPU3-F1
#
_entry.id   AF-A0A0F9LPU3-F1
#
_cell.length_a   1.000
_cell.length_b   1.000
_cell.length_c   1.000
_cell.angle_alpha   90.00
_cell.angle_beta   90.00
_cell.angle_gamma   90.00
#
_symmetry.space_group_name_H-M   'P 1'
#
loop_
_entity.id
_entity.type
_entity.pdbx_description
1 polymer ?
#
loop_
_entity_poly.entity_id
_entity_poly.type
_entity_poly.pdbx_seq_one_letter_code
_entity_poly.pdbx_strand_id
1 'polypeptide(L)'
;MPSLIVTASTTAQSVAAAVRNGVHEPTSMTIDNEAGSADRTIRIQDVFTPDVTNGTASPSETTVDRGRWDVPQGDSLVLSEQDLKGIKCLGALKIIGDAVDANCHISVGYKTE
;
A
#
# COMPACT_ATOMS: atom_id res chain seq x y z
N MET A 1 -17.06 -2.86 -1.14
CA MET A 1 -15.71 -2.28 -1.06
C MET A 1 -14.75 -3.34 -1.60
N PRO A 2 -13.96 -3.04 -2.64
CA PRO A 2 -12.94 -3.97 -3.12
C PRO A 2 -11.87 -4.20 -2.04
N SER A 3 -11.44 -5.44 -1.89
CA SER A 3 -10.32 -5.84 -1.04
C SER A 3 -9.39 -6.73 -1.85
N LEU A 4 -8.08 -6.53 -1.71
CA LEU A 4 -7.08 -7.40 -2.31
C LEU A 4 -6.16 -7.95 -1.23
N ILE A 5 -5.81 -9.23 -1.37
CA ILE A 5 -4.79 -9.87 -0.55
C ILE A 5 -3.52 -9.96 -1.38
N VAL A 6 -2.43 -9.45 -0.83
CA VAL A 6 -1.08 -9.54 -1.39
C VAL A 6 -0.15 -10.17 -0.34
N THR A 7 0.97 -10.72 -0.78
CA THR A 7 2.01 -11.20 0.14
C THR A 7 3.10 -10.15 0.32
N ALA A 8 3.83 -10.23 1.43
CA ALA A 8 5.00 -9.39 1.62
C ALA A 8 6.02 -9.63 0.49
N SER A 9 6.50 -8.55 -0.11
CA SER A 9 7.43 -8.59 -1.23
C SER A 9 8.27 -7.33 -1.26
N THR A 10 9.56 -7.47 -1.61
CA THR A 10 10.44 -6.34 -1.91
C THR A 10 10.05 -5.61 -3.19
N THR A 11 9.18 -6.22 -4.00
CA THR A 11 8.61 -5.60 -5.20
C THR A 11 7.21 -5.10 -4.88
N ALA A 12 6.93 -3.83 -5.15
CA ALA A 12 5.64 -3.20 -4.88
C ALA A 12 4.48 -3.97 -5.54
N GLN A 13 3.58 -4.50 -4.72
CA GLN A 13 2.39 -5.23 -5.12
C GLN A 13 1.24 -4.25 -5.37
N SER A 14 0.58 -4.37 -6.53
CA SER A 14 -0.52 -3.47 -6.90
C SER A 14 -1.82 -3.87 -6.21
N VAL A 15 -2.44 -2.95 -5.46
CA VAL A 15 -3.75 -3.13 -4.83
C VAL A 15 -4.86 -2.46 -5.63
N ALA A 16 -4.61 -1.21 -6.06
CA ALA A 16 -5.49 -0.48 -6.96
C ALA A 16 -4.65 0.23 -8.04
N ALA A 17 -5.08 0.13 -9.30
CA ALA A 17 -4.47 0.87 -10.39
C ALA A 17 -4.87 2.35 -10.31
N ALA A 18 -3.97 3.25 -10.72
CA ALA A 18 -4.24 4.69 -10.73
C ALA A 18 -5.50 5.02 -11.54
N VAL A 19 -6.33 5.91 -11.01
CA VAL A 19 -7.53 6.42 -11.68
C VAL A 19 -7.35 7.90 -11.97
N ARG A 20 -7.60 8.32 -13.22
CA ARG A 20 -7.47 9.72 -13.62
C ARG A 20 -8.47 10.57 -12.82
N ASN A 21 -7.98 11.60 -12.14
CA ASN A 21 -8.75 12.47 -11.25
C ASN A 21 -9.48 11.71 -10.12
N GLY A 22 -9.02 10.50 -9.78
CA GLY A 22 -9.56 9.72 -8.68
C GLY A 22 -8.59 9.67 -7.50
N VAL A 23 -9.11 9.30 -6.34
CA VAL A 23 -8.31 9.10 -5.11
C VAL A 23 -8.64 7.75 -4.51
N HIS A 24 -7.61 6.99 -4.13
CA HIS A 24 -7.78 5.78 -3.35
C HIS A 24 -7.55 6.07 -1.87
N GLU A 25 -8.55 5.73 -1.05
CA GLU A 25 -8.47 5.83 0.40
C GLU A 25 -8.51 4.41 0.99
N PRO A 26 -7.43 3.93 1.63
CA PRO A 26 -7.44 2.68 2.39
C PRO A 26 -8.41 2.79 3.56
N THR A 27 -9.34 1.84 3.67
CA THR A 27 -10.37 1.83 4.72
C THR A 27 -10.13 0.75 5.76
N SER A 28 -9.42 -0.31 5.38
CA SER A 28 -9.02 -1.37 6.31
C SER A 28 -7.73 -2.01 5.83
N MET A 29 -6.90 -2.42 6.76
CA MET A 29 -5.69 -3.18 6.45
C MET A 29 -5.46 -4.24 7.53
N THR A 30 -5.21 -5.46 7.11
CA THR A 30 -4.85 -6.56 7.99
C THR A 30 -3.55 -7.15 7.51
N ILE A 31 -2.55 -7.18 8.37
CA ILE A 31 -1.25 -7.81 8.12
C ILE A 31 -1.17 -9.01 9.04
N ASP A 32 -1.20 -10.19 8.46
CA ASP A 32 -1.03 -11.45 9.16
C ASP A 32 0.42 -11.94 8.94
N ASN A 33 1.21 -11.92 10.01
CA ASN A 33 2.58 -12.42 10.02
C ASN A 33 2.73 -13.61 10.99
N GLU A 34 1.62 -14.30 11.32
CA GLU A 34 1.63 -15.42 12.28
C GLU A 34 2.52 -16.56 11.79
N ALA A 35 2.39 -16.92 10.51
CA ALA A 35 3.20 -17.95 9.84
C ALA A 35 4.46 -17.38 9.15
N GLY A 36 4.76 -16.10 9.38
CA GLY A 36 5.91 -15.42 8.80
C GLY A 36 7.25 -16.00 9.23
N SER A 37 8.29 -15.74 8.44
CA SER A 37 9.64 -16.23 8.72
C SER A 37 10.51 -15.30 9.57
N ALA A 38 10.09 -14.04 9.73
CA ALA A 38 10.73 -13.02 10.57
C ALA A 38 9.78 -11.83 10.79
N ASP A 39 10.19 -10.86 11.61
CA ASP A 39 9.54 -9.55 11.70
C ASP A 39 9.53 -8.87 10.31
N ARG A 40 8.44 -8.14 10.02
CA ARG A 40 8.22 -7.50 8.72
C ARG A 40 7.88 -6.03 8.84
N THR A 41 8.43 -5.24 7.94
CA THR A 41 8.04 -3.84 7.76
C THR A 41 7.20 -3.74 6.50
N ILE A 42 5.92 -3.40 6.65
CA ILE A 42 4.99 -3.21 5.54
C ILE A 42 4.74 -1.71 5.35
N ARG A 43 4.71 -1.27 4.09
CA ARG A 43 4.44 0.12 3.73
C ARG A 43 3.37 0.23 2.66
N ILE A 44 2.57 1.28 2.76
CA ILE A 44 1.67 1.73 1.69
C ILE A 44 2.44 2.72 0.82
N GLN A 45 2.43 2.49 -0.50
CA GLN A 45 3.01 3.37 -1.49
C GLN A 45 1.93 3.97 -2.38
N ASP A 46 2.04 5.28 -2.58
CA ASP A 46 1.31 6.06 -3.57
C ASP A 46 2.24 6.26 -4.77
N VAL A 47 1.95 5.59 -5.89
CA VAL A 47 2.77 5.64 -7.10
C VAL A 47 2.03 6.37 -8.21
N PHE A 48 2.47 7.57 -8.56
CA PHE A 48 1.83 8.39 -9.59
C PHE A 48 2.86 8.99 -10.55
N THR A 49 2.45 9.19 -11.80
CA THR A 49 3.19 10.03 -12.75
C THR A 49 2.42 11.34 -12.88
N PRO A 50 2.99 12.48 -12.49
CA PRO A 50 2.31 13.77 -12.62
C PRO A 50 2.10 14.12 -14.10
N ASP A 51 1.05 14.88 -14.38
CA ASP A 51 0.78 15.36 -15.73
C ASP A 51 1.89 16.31 -16.22
N VAL A 52 2.06 16.38 -17.55
CA VAL A 52 2.97 17.32 -18.19
C VAL A 52 2.50 18.74 -17.88
N THR A 53 3.24 19.45 -17.04
CA THR A 53 3.03 20.87 -16.76
C THR A 53 4.01 21.74 -17.56
N ASN A 54 3.67 23.02 -17.74
CA ASN A 54 4.55 23.99 -18.40
C ASN A 54 5.82 24.20 -17.56
N GLY A 55 6.91 23.49 -17.90
CA GLY A 55 8.16 23.46 -17.14
C GLY A 55 8.81 22.06 -17.00
N THR A 56 8.04 20.99 -17.20
CA THR A 56 8.56 19.61 -17.15
C THR A 56 7.96 18.78 -18.29
N ALA A 57 8.67 18.72 -19.42
CA ALA A 57 8.20 18.03 -20.63
C ALA A 57 8.20 16.49 -20.52
N SER A 58 8.86 15.93 -19.50
CA SER A 58 8.95 14.48 -19.27
C SER A 58 8.87 14.19 -17.77
N PRO A 59 7.67 14.27 -17.17
CA PRO A 59 7.48 13.91 -15.77
C PRO A 59 7.80 12.42 -15.57
N SER A 60 8.53 12.11 -14.49
CA SER A 60 8.87 10.75 -14.10
C SER A 60 7.90 10.22 -13.05
N GLU A 61 7.75 8.89 -12.99
CA GLU A 61 7.02 8.23 -11.91
C GLU A 61 7.58 8.66 -10.54
N THR A 62 6.68 9.00 -9.64
CA THR A 62 6.97 9.40 -8.26
C THR A 62 6.33 8.40 -7.32
N THR A 63 7.12 7.89 -6.38
CA THR A 63 6.67 6.97 -5.33
C THR A 63 6.76 7.67 -3.99
N VAL A 64 5.64 7.71 -3.26
CA VAL A 64 5.56 8.28 -1.92
C VAL A 64 5.08 7.22 -0.94
N ASP A 65 5.87 6.93 0.08
CA ASP A 65 5.46 6.07 1.19
C ASP A 65 4.48 6.86 2.09
N ARG A 66 3.23 6.39 2.20
CA ARG A 66 2.15 7.05 2.97
C ARG A 66 1.89 6.45 4.34
N GLY A 67 2.42 5.26 4.60
CA GLY A 67 2.29 4.57 5.88
C GLY A 67 3.34 3.48 6.01
N ARG A 68 3.75 3.20 7.25
CA ARG A 68 4.74 2.17 7.59
C ARG A 68 4.35 1.52 8.91
N TRP A 69 4.34 0.20 8.94
CA TRP A 69 4.08 -0.60 10.12
C TRP A 69 5.10 -1.71 10.24
N ASP A 70 5.60 -1.89 11.46
CA ASP A 70 6.46 -3.01 11.81
C ASP A 70 5.57 -4.07 12.50
N VAL A 71 5.57 -5.29 11.98
CA VAL A 71 4.74 -6.41 12.42
C VAL A 71 5.66 -7.54 12.85
N PRO A 72 5.74 -7.85 14.16
CA PRO A 72 6.57 -8.96 14.64
C PRO A 72 6.17 -10.31 14.04
N GLN A 73 7.10 -11.26 14.02
CA GLN A 73 6.80 -12.65 13.68
C GLN A 73 5.85 -13.25 14.72
N GLY A 74 4.82 -13.99 14.27
CA GLY A 74 3.88 -14.64 15.17
C GLY A 74 2.73 -13.74 15.62
N ASP A 75 2.58 -12.55 15.02
CA ASP A 75 1.55 -11.58 15.36
C ASP A 75 0.76 -11.13 14.11
N SER A 76 -0.40 -10.53 14.36
CA SER A 76 -1.25 -9.94 13.34
C SER A 76 -1.62 -8.51 13.71
N LEU A 77 -1.48 -7.59 12.76
CA LEU A 77 -1.86 -6.20 12.92
C LEU A 77 -3.13 -5.92 12.13
N VAL A 78 -4.16 -5.43 12.82
CA VAL A 78 -5.42 -4.99 12.21
C VAL A 78 -5.55 -3.48 12.35
N LEU A 79 -5.66 -2.80 11.22
CA LEU A 79 -5.83 -1.34 11.11
C LEU A 79 -7.22 -1.04 10.59
N SER A 80 -7.95 -0.23 11.35
CA SER A 80 -9.28 0.24 11.02
C SER A 80 -9.24 1.51 10.17
N GLU A 81 -10.40 1.96 9.72
CA GLU A 81 -10.54 3.21 8.98
C GLU A 81 -10.04 4.43 9.79
N GLN A 82 -10.11 4.38 11.13
CA GLN A 82 -9.59 5.44 11.97
C GLN A 82 -8.06 5.51 11.96
N ASP A 83 -7.41 4.35 11.92
CA ASP A 83 -5.94 4.23 11.91
C ASP A 83 -5.35 4.64 10.55
N LEU A 84 -6.13 4.42 9.49
CA LEU A 84 -5.77 4.78 8.11
C LEU A 84 -6.28 6.16 7.70
N LYS A 85 -6.92 6.89 8.62
CA LYS A 85 -7.52 8.19 8.33
C LYS A 85 -6.48 9.18 7.84
N GLY A 86 -6.71 9.73 6.66
CA GLY A 86 -5.85 10.73 6.04
C GLY A 86 -4.80 10.15 5.08
N ILE A 87 -4.68 8.82 4.98
CA ILE A 87 -3.93 8.19 3.91
C ILE A 87 -4.76 8.29 2.62
N LYS A 88 -4.28 9.13 1.70
CA LYS A 88 -4.87 9.30 0.37
C LYS A 88 -3.80 9.05 -0.67
N CYS A 89 -4.08 8.14 -1.60
CA CYS A 89 -3.22 7.86 -2.73
C CYS A 89 -3.84 8.47 -3.99
N LEU A 90 -3.11 9.38 -4.64
CA LEU A 90 -3.55 10.05 -5.86
C LEU A 90 -3.22 9.23 -7.11
N GLY A 91 -2.24 8.33 -7.00
CA GLY A 91 -1.84 7.39 -8.04
C GLY A 91 -2.33 5.98 -7.77
N ALA A 92 -1.51 5.00 -8.11
CA ALA A 92 -1.75 3.60 -7.80
C ALA A 92 -1.47 3.34 -6.31
N LEU A 93 -2.40 2.67 -5.65
CA LEU A 93 -2.22 2.15 -4.30
C LEU A 93 -1.42 0.85 -4.40
N LYS A 94 -0.18 0.86 -3.88
CA LYS A 94 0.68 -0.31 -3.83
C LYS A 94 1.11 -0.62 -2.39
N ILE A 95 1.49 -1.86 -2.16
CA ILE A 95 2.04 -2.35 -0.90
C ILE A 95 3.44 -2.89 -1.14
N ILE A 96 4.37 -2.55 -0.26
CA ILE A 96 5.74 -3.07 -0.30
C ILE A 96 6.16 -3.57 1.08
N GLY A 97 6.86 -4.69 1.10
CA GLY A 97 7.53 -5.23 2.29
C GLY A 97 9.03 -5.00 2.22
N ASP A 98 9.70 -5.11 3.37
CA ASP A 98 11.15 -5.12 3.48
C ASP A 98 11.79 -6.42 2.95
N ALA A 99 11.02 -7.51 2.89
CA ALA A 99 11.43 -8.81 2.37
C ALA A 99 10.30 -9.53 1.64
N VAL A 100 10.65 -10.56 0.86
CA VAL A 100 9.67 -11.49 0.29
C VAL A 100 9.31 -12.54 1.32
N ASP A 101 8.02 -12.65 1.64
CA ASP A 101 7.49 -13.67 2.52
C ASP A 101 6.09 -14.10 2.06
N ALA A 102 5.99 -15.35 1.59
CA ALA A 102 4.72 -15.89 1.09
C ALA A 102 3.72 -16.22 2.20
N ASN A 103 4.18 -16.30 3.46
CA ASN A 103 3.35 -16.58 4.62
C ASN A 103 2.94 -15.31 5.38
N CYS A 104 3.44 -14.14 4.96
CA CYS A 104 2.96 -12.85 5.46
C CYS A 104 1.89 -12.32 4.50
N HIS A 105 0.63 -12.41 4.92
CA HIS A 105 -0.52 -12.01 4.12
C HIS A 105 -1.00 -10.60 4.49
N ILE A 106 -1.23 -9.78 3.49
CA ILE A 106 -1.62 -8.38 3.66
C ILE A 106 -2.92 -8.17 2.91
N SER A 107 -4.02 -8.02 3.65
CA SER A 107 -5.33 -7.69 3.10
C SER A 107 -5.54 -6.18 3.20
N VAL A 108 -5.90 -5.54 2.09
CA VAL A 108 -6.19 -4.10 2.05
C VAL A 108 -7.57 -3.88 1.44
N GLY A 109 -8.46 -3.28 2.24
CA GLY A 109 -9.72 -2.73 1.77
C GLY A 109 -9.53 -1.26 1.39
N TYR A 110 -10.12 -0.85 0.28
CA TYR A 110 -10.06 0.54 -0.18
C TYR A 110 -11.39 1.01 -0.77
N LYS A 111 -11.55 2.33 -0.80
CA LYS A 111 -12.55 3.01 -1.63
C LYS A 111 -11.85 3.89 -2.65
N THR A 112 -12.49 4.05 -3.80
CA THR A 112 -12.06 4.97 -4.85
C THR A 112 -13.14 6.02 -4.99
N GLU A 113 -12.75 7.29 -4.90
CA GLU A 113 -13.60 8.46 -5.12
C GLU A 113 -13.16 9.23 -6.37
#